data_AF-A0A0S7YRP0-F1
#
_entry.id   AF-A0A0S7YRP0-F1
#
_cell.length_a   1.000
_cell.length_b   1.000
_cell.length_c   1.000
_cell.angle_alpha   90.00
_cell.angle_beta   90.00
_cell.angle_gamma   90.00
#
_symmetry.space_group_name_H-M   'P 1'
#
loop_
_entity.id
_entity.type
_entity.pdbx_description
1 polymer ?
#
loop_
_entity_poly.entity_id
_entity_poly.type
_entity_poly.pdbx_seq_one_letter_code
_entity_poly.pdbx_strand_id
1 'polypeptide(L)'
;MCVRGRINSARDADVVSIVAPASGTVHVELRTKGKWRWGAVSAFDAGGNLLAHSENAGRGKATLDIDVAAGHVYYLKITGSAHKTGLYGVRAGFTKAPVPVNRAPVAQD
;
A
#
# COMPACT_ATOMS: atom_id res chain seq x y z
N MET A 1 3.05 -8.93 -3.20
CA MET A 1 4.37 -8.29 -3.40
C MET A 1 4.96 -7.86 -2.06
N CYS A 2 6.29 -7.93 -1.90
CA CYS A 2 7.02 -7.35 -0.77
C CYS A 2 8.37 -6.79 -1.26
N VAL A 3 8.62 -5.49 -1.08
CA VAL A 3 9.87 -4.81 -1.49
C VAL A 3 10.46 -4.06 -0.30
N ARG A 4 11.78 -3.91 -0.30
CA ARG A 4 12.54 -3.14 0.70
C ARG A 4 13.42 -2.14 -0.01
N GLY A 5 13.62 -0.98 0.61
CA GLY A 5 14.42 0.09 0.01
C GLY A 5 14.89 1.09 1.05
N ARG A 6 15.49 2.17 0.55
CA ARG A 6 16.00 3.28 1.34
C ARG A 6 15.76 4.58 0.61
N ILE A 7 15.05 5.51 1.27
CA ILE A 7 15.04 6.92 0.87
C ILE A 7 16.39 7.52 1.29
N ASN A 8 17.21 7.93 0.34
CA ASN A 8 18.59 8.38 0.53
C ASN A 8 18.71 9.89 0.79
N SER A 9 17.76 10.66 0.28
CA SER A 9 17.72 12.12 0.45
C SER A 9 16.28 12.60 0.65
N ALA A 10 16.12 13.85 1.12
CA ALA A 10 14.80 14.45 1.31
C ALA A 10 13.98 14.61 0.02
N ARG A 11 14.60 14.50 -1.15
CA ARG A 11 13.96 14.56 -2.47
C ARG A 11 13.90 13.20 -3.16
N ASP A 12 14.42 12.16 -2.51
CA ASP A 12 14.43 10.82 -3.05
C ASP A 12 13.00 10.25 -3.09
N ALA A 13 12.70 9.57 -4.18
CA ALA A 13 11.42 8.95 -4.44
C ALA A 13 11.66 7.60 -5.13
N ASP A 14 11.33 6.54 -4.42
CA ASP A 14 11.37 5.20 -4.97
C ASP A 14 10.01 4.88 -5.60
N VAL A 15 9.99 4.42 -6.85
CA VAL A 15 8.77 4.01 -7.55
C VAL A 15 8.84 2.54 -7.87
N VAL A 16 7.78 1.81 -7.53
CA VAL A 16 7.63 0.39 -7.86
C VAL A 16 6.32 0.14 -8.60
N SER A 17 6.38 -0.68 -9.63
CA SER A 17 5.21 -1.06 -10.43
C SER A 17 4.60 -2.39 -9.95
N ILE A 18 3.29 -2.52 -10.09
CA ILE A 18 2.51 -3.72 -9.81
C ILE A 18 1.62 -3.98 -11.02
N VAL A 19 1.72 -5.18 -11.61
CA VAL A 19 0.71 -5.68 -12.55
C VAL A 19 -0.31 -6.43 -11.72
N ALA A 20 -1.58 -6.02 -11.76
CA ALA A 20 -2.64 -6.66 -10.99
C ALA A 20 -3.02 -8.01 -11.64
N PRO A 21 -2.82 -9.16 -10.96
CA PRO A 21 -3.16 -10.47 -11.54
C PRO A 21 -4.68 -10.75 -11.52
N ALA A 22 -5.45 -9.99 -10.75
CA ALA A 22 -6.89 -10.11 -10.59
C ALA A 22 -7.51 -8.73 -10.32
N SER A 23 -8.83 -8.60 -10.50
CA SER A 23 -9.57 -7.41 -10.07
C SER A 23 -9.94 -7.52 -8.59
N GLY A 24 -9.99 -6.39 -7.88
CA GLY A 24 -10.40 -6.32 -6.47
C GLY A 24 -9.60 -5.29 -5.68
N THR A 25 -9.72 -5.34 -4.36
CA THR A 25 -9.02 -4.38 -3.48
C THR A 25 -7.65 -4.92 -3.06
N VAL A 26 -6.61 -4.11 -3.27
CA VAL A 26 -5.24 -4.35 -2.82
C VAL A 26 -4.96 -3.48 -1.60
N HIS A 27 -4.60 -4.13 -0.50
CA HIS A 27 -4.08 -3.47 0.69
C HIS A 27 -2.57 -3.24 0.56
N VAL A 28 -2.14 -2.00 0.77
CA VAL A 28 -0.74 -1.59 0.78
C VAL A 28 -0.34 -1.18 2.18
N GLU A 29 0.77 -1.72 2.66
CA GLU A 29 1.38 -1.37 3.93
C GLU A 29 2.83 -0.92 3.72
N LEU A 30 3.12 0.32 4.10
CA LEU A 30 4.47 0.86 4.23
C LEU A 30 4.90 0.78 5.70
N ARG A 31 6.08 0.23 5.96
CA ARG A 31 6.72 0.23 7.28
C ARG A 31 8.09 0.87 7.19
N THR A 32 8.33 1.87 8.03
CA THR A 32 9.64 2.50 8.19
C THR A 32 10.37 1.85 9.36
N LYS A 33 11.70 1.77 9.29
CA LYS A 33 12.54 1.10 10.29
C LYS A 33 13.42 2.09 11.06
N GLY A 34 13.81 1.68 12.26
CA GLY A 34 14.72 2.45 13.11
C GLY A 34 14.08 3.74 13.62
N LYS A 35 14.86 4.81 13.73
CA LYS A 35 14.37 6.12 14.20
C LYS A 35 13.57 6.88 13.13
N TRP A 36 13.50 6.36 11.90
CA TRP A 36 12.71 6.96 10.83
C TRP A 36 11.24 6.57 10.97
N ARG A 37 10.39 7.58 11.22
CA ARG A 37 8.94 7.41 11.38
C ARG A 37 8.11 8.35 10.50
N TRP A 38 8.67 8.82 9.39
CA TRP A 38 8.06 9.82 8.48
C TRP A 38 8.23 9.37 7.02
N GLY A 39 7.54 8.30 6.66
CA GLY A 39 7.47 7.76 5.31
C GLY A 39 6.05 7.89 4.78
N ALA A 40 5.96 8.17 3.49
CA ALA A 40 4.71 8.31 2.77
C ALA A 40 4.68 7.34 1.58
N VAL A 41 3.49 6.82 1.29
CA VAL A 41 3.20 5.99 0.12
C VAL A 41 2.01 6.59 -0.63
N SER A 42 2.16 6.70 -1.94
CA SER A 42 1.08 7.14 -2.84
C SER A 42 0.90 6.09 -3.94
N ALA A 43 -0.34 5.80 -4.30
CA ALA A 43 -0.69 4.86 -5.35
C ALA A 43 -1.25 5.59 -6.57
N PHE A 44 -0.81 5.18 -7.76
CA PHE A 44 -1.23 5.77 -9.03
C PHE A 44 -1.67 4.71 -10.02
N ASP A 45 -2.58 5.08 -10.92
CA ASP A 45 -2.88 4.27 -12.12
C ASP A 45 -1.80 4.45 -13.21
N ALA A 46 -1.98 3.77 -14.34
CA ALA A 46 -1.06 3.82 -15.47
C ALA A 46 -0.96 5.21 -16.14
N GLY A 47 -1.99 6.05 -15.98
CA GLY A 47 -2.01 7.44 -16.47
C GLY A 47 -1.31 8.42 -15.54
N GLY A 48 -0.88 7.97 -14.35
CA GLY A 48 -0.29 8.83 -13.32
C GLY A 48 -1.33 9.55 -12.46
N ASN A 49 -2.61 9.14 -12.52
CA ASN A 49 -3.64 9.70 -11.64
C ASN A 49 -3.47 9.13 -10.24
N LEU A 50 -3.55 10.01 -9.23
CA LEU A 50 -3.47 9.60 -7.82
C LEU A 50 -4.75 8.86 -7.43
N LEU A 51 -4.59 7.62 -6.97
CA LEU A 51 -5.69 6.79 -6.45
C LEU A 51 -5.82 6.94 -4.93
N ALA A 52 -4.69 6.91 -4.23
CA ALA A 52 -4.67 6.99 -2.77
C ALA A 52 -3.32 7.50 -2.26
N HIS A 53 -3.33 8.07 -1.06
CA HIS A 53 -2.14 8.55 -0.35
C HIS A 53 -2.23 8.21 1.14
N SER A 54 -1.12 7.84 1.75
CA SER A 54 -1.03 7.62 3.19
C SER A 54 0.38 7.90 3.69
N GLU A 55 0.47 8.43 4.90
CA GLU A 55 1.73 8.65 5.60
C GLU A 55 1.68 8.06 7.01
N ASN A 56 2.85 7.69 7.52
CA ASN A 56 2.92 7.08 8.83
C ASN A 56 2.84 8.09 9.99
N ALA A 57 2.94 9.39 9.73
CA ALA A 57 2.76 10.48 10.70
C ALA A 57 3.43 10.24 12.07
N GLY A 58 4.67 9.76 12.10
CA GLY A 58 5.40 9.46 13.35
C GLY A 58 5.13 8.07 13.95
N ARG A 59 4.27 7.25 13.34
CA ARG A 59 3.86 5.91 13.83
C ARG A 59 4.62 4.74 13.22
N GLY A 60 5.50 5.01 12.24
CA GLY A 60 6.33 3.99 11.60
C GLY A 60 5.58 3.02 10.64
N LYS A 61 4.26 3.19 10.49
CA LYS A 61 3.41 2.44 9.57
C LYS A 61 2.41 3.37 8.86
N ALA A 62 2.28 3.23 7.55
CA ALA A 62 1.24 3.85 6.72
C ALA A 62 0.50 2.77 5.93
N THR A 63 -0.80 2.93 5.71
CA THR A 63 -1.62 1.98 4.94
C THR A 63 -2.59 2.69 4.02
N LEU A 64 -2.84 2.10 2.86
CA LEU A 64 -3.89 2.50 1.93
C LEU A 64 -4.50 1.27 1.26
N ASP A 65 -5.72 1.41 0.77
CA ASP A 65 -6.40 0.43 -0.05
C ASP A 65 -6.67 1.06 -1.43
N ILE A 66 -6.49 0.28 -2.49
CA ILE A 66 -6.82 0.68 -3.86
C ILE A 66 -7.58 -0.44 -4.55
N ASP A 67 -8.59 -0.05 -5.34
CA ASP A 67 -9.25 -0.98 -6.25
C ASP A 67 -8.47 -1.07 -7.55
N VAL A 68 -8.21 -2.31 -7.97
CA VAL A 68 -7.42 -2.62 -9.16
C VAL A 68 -8.22 -3.49 -10.13
N ALA A 69 -7.89 -3.40 -11.41
CA ALA A 69 -8.41 -4.24 -12.48
C ALA A 69 -7.34 -5.23 -12.95
N ALA A 70 -7.74 -6.49 -13.19
CA ALA A 70 -6.84 -7.52 -13.70
C ALA A 70 -6.14 -7.09 -15.00
N GLY A 71 -4.84 -7.32 -15.09
CA GLY A 71 -4.00 -6.96 -16.24
C GLY A 71 -3.53 -5.51 -16.28
N HIS A 72 -4.05 -4.62 -15.43
CA HIS A 72 -3.63 -3.23 -15.38
C HIS A 72 -2.37 -3.03 -14.53
N VAL A 73 -1.60 -2.00 -14.89
CA VAL A 73 -0.39 -1.58 -14.16
C VAL A 73 -0.72 -0.44 -13.21
N TYR A 74 -0.17 -0.53 -12.00
CA TYR A 74 -0.27 0.47 -10.95
C TYR A 74 1.12 0.80 -10.41
N TYR A 75 1.29 2.01 -9.88
CA TYR A 75 2.56 2.47 -9.33
C TYR A 75 2.40 2.83 -7.86
N LEU A 76 3.36 2.40 -7.04
CA LEU A 76 3.53 2.90 -5.69
C LEU A 76 4.75 3.80 -5.65
N LYS A 77 4.56 5.04 -5.22
CA LYS A 77 5.63 6.01 -4.95
C LYS A 77 5.87 6.09 -3.46
N ILE A 78 7.09 5.77 -3.03
CA ILE A 78 7.54 5.85 -1.65
C ILE A 78 8.43 7.09 -1.51
N THR A 79 8.15 7.90 -0.49
CA THR A 79 8.92 9.12 -0.19
C THR A 79 9.13 9.25 1.31
N GLY A 80 10.06 10.11 1.70
CA GLY A 80 10.12 10.63 3.06
C GLY A 80 9.16 11.81 3.25
N SER A 81 8.38 11.82 4.34
CA SER A 81 7.67 13.03 4.77
C SER A 81 8.57 13.90 5.66
N ALA A 82 8.30 15.21 5.70
CA ALA A 82 9.07 16.20 6.46
C ALA A 82 10.60 16.12 6.24
N HIS A 83 11.03 15.83 5.01
CA HIS A 83 12.44 15.71 4.60
C HIS A 83 13.23 14.60 5.34
N LYS A 84 12.56 13.59 5.91
CA LYS A 84 13.22 12.49 6.59
C LYS A 84 13.60 11.37 5.63
N THR A 85 14.67 10.66 5.95
CA THR A 85 15.23 9.58 5.14
C THR A 85 15.35 8.30 5.97
N GLY A 86 15.41 7.14 5.33
CA GLY A 86 15.59 5.87 6.04
C GLY A 86 15.16 4.63 5.28
N LEU A 87 15.28 3.50 5.98
CA LEU A 87 14.98 2.15 5.48
C LEU A 87 13.48 1.85 5.60
N TYR A 88 12.88 1.33 4.53
CA TYR A 88 11.48 0.88 4.55
C TYR A 88 11.32 -0.55 4.04
N GLY A 89 10.15 -1.10 4.32
CA GLY A 89 9.56 -2.19 3.55
C GLY A 89 8.14 -1.82 3.13
N VAL A 90 7.76 -2.17 1.90
CA VAL A 90 6.41 -2.03 1.37
C VAL A 90 5.86 -3.41 1.05
N ARG A 91 4.62 -3.66 1.45
CA ARG A 91 3.87 -4.87 1.14
C ARG A 91 2.59 -4.47 0.43
N ALA A 92 2.23 -5.23 -0.60
CA ALA A 92 0.97 -5.06 -1.30
C ALA A 92 0.37 -6.45 -1.57
N GLY A 93 -0.91 -6.63 -1.25
CA GLY A 93 -1.63 -7.88 -1.49
C GLY A 93 -3.13 -7.68 -1.46
N PHE A 94 -3.87 -8.55 -2.15
CA PHE A 94 -5.32 -8.54 -2.11
C PHE A 94 -5.82 -8.75 -0.67
N THR A 95 -6.79 -7.94 -0.26
CA THR A 95 -7.54 -8.23 0.96
C THR A 95 -8.32 -9.52 0.74
N LYS A 96 -8.17 -10.50 1.63
CA LYS A 96 -9.12 -11.62 1.65
C LYS A 96 -10.49 -11.02 1.93
N ALA A 97 -11.48 -11.27 1.08
CA ALA A 97 -12.85 -10.85 1.36
C ALA A 97 -13.24 -11.35 2.77
N PRO A 98 -13.97 -10.54 3.57
CA PRO A 98 -14.63 -11.07 4.76
C PRO A 98 -15.42 -12.31 4.32
N VAL A 99 -15.19 -13.46 4.95
CA VAL A 99 -16.01 -14.64 4.68
C VAL A 99 -17.45 -14.24 5.07
N PRO A 100 -18.41 -14.17 4.13
CA PRO A 100 -19.79 -13.91 4.52
C PRO A 100 -20.23 -15.06 5.43
N VAL A 101 -20.56 -14.75 6.68
CA VAL A 101 -21.18 -15.71 7.59
C VAL A 101 -22.61 -15.94 7.11
N ASN A 102 -22.80 -16.88 6.18
CA ASN A 102 -24.11 -17.44 5.92
C ASN A 102 -24.53 -18.23 7.17
N ARG A 103 -25.17 -17.56 8.14
CA ARG A 103 -26.04 -18.27 9.09
C ARG A 103 -27.22 -18.77 8.26
N ALA A 104 -27.22 -20.08 7.97
CA ALA A 104 -28.43 -20.73 7.51
C ALA A 104 -29.56 -20.43 8.53
N PRO A 105 -30.79 -20.15 8.08
CA PRO A 105 -31.92 -20.11 9.00
C PRO A 105 -32.03 -21.49 9.68
N VAL A 106 -31.99 -21.50 11.01
CA VAL A 106 -32.40 -22.67 11.79
C VAL A 106 -33.87 -22.90 11.48
N ALA A 107 -34.18 -23.99 10.79
CA ALA A 107 -35.54 -24.52 10.78
C ALA A 107 -35.86 -24.93 12.22
N GLN A 108 -36.93 -24.37 12.78
CA GLN A 108 -37.53 -24.91 14.00
C GLN A 108 -38.54 -25.96 13.56
N ASP A 109 -38.30 -27.21 13.94
CA ASP A 109 -39.29 -28.29 13.93
C ASP A 109 -40.26 -28.14 15.11
#